data_AF-Q0W1S8-F1
#
_entry.id   AF-Q0W1S8-F1
#
_cell.length_a   1.000
_cell.length_b   1.000
_cell.length_c   1.000
_cell.angle_alpha   90.00
_cell.angle_beta   90.00
_cell.angle_gamma   90.00
#
_symmetry.space_group_name_H-M   'P 1'
#
loop_
_entity.id
_entity.type
_entity.pdbx_description
1 polymer ?
#
loop_
_entity_poly.entity_id
_entity_poly.type
_entity_poly.pdbx_seq_one_letter_code
_entity_poly.pdbx_strand_id
1 'polypeptide(L)'
;MACHLLYDDSPMTAVQIFNYIRHRYPDIGAYYRGDREIVVIPEAEGIEEAVMSIRELAVRKGLNCSEVCAAWPEYLGQEILDASGASNFLVIAEIKGKYSQLR
;
A
#
# COMPACT_ATOMS: atom_id res chain seq x y z
N MET A 1 3.34 -5.42 25.54
CA MET A 1 2.48 -4.21 25.55
C MET A 1 1.96 -4.04 24.13
N ALA A 2 0.77 -4.54 23.84
CA ALA A 2 0.19 -4.48 22.51
C ALA A 2 -0.53 -3.13 22.35
N CYS A 3 0.00 -2.25 21.49
CA CYS A 3 -0.74 -1.07 21.05
C CYS A 3 -1.92 -1.55 20.20
N HIS A 4 -3.08 -1.72 20.84
CA HIS A 4 -4.35 -1.84 20.14
C HIS A 4 -4.69 -0.47 19.55
N LEU A 5 -4.12 -0.17 18.38
CA LEU A 5 -4.61 0.92 17.54
C LEU A 5 -6.03 0.54 17.11
N LEU A 6 -7.03 1.02 17.88
CA LEU A 6 -8.43 0.97 17.50
C LEU A 6 -8.59 1.92 16.31
N TYR A 7 -8.45 1.37 15.10
CA TYR A 7 -8.75 2.10 13.88
C TYR A 7 -10.26 2.23 13.75
N ASP A 8 -10.81 3.28 14.34
CA ASP A 8 -12.19 3.75 14.18
C ASP A 8 -12.61 3.72 12.70
N ASP A 9 -13.90 3.60 12.38
CA ASP A 9 -14.40 3.47 10.99
C ASP A 9 -14.17 4.73 10.11
N SER A 10 -13.43 5.70 10.65
CA SER A 10 -12.95 6.86 9.92
C SER A 10 -11.99 6.48 8.78
N PRO A 11 -11.97 7.27 7.68
CA PRO A 11 -11.01 7.11 6.60
C PRO A 11 -9.56 7.17 7.11
N MET A 12 -8.66 6.46 6.43
CA MET A 12 -7.23 6.54 6.68
C MET A 12 -6.52 7.18 5.49
N THR A 13 -5.45 7.90 5.78
CA THR A 13 -4.48 8.42 4.80
C THR A 13 -3.49 7.32 4.41
N ALA A 14 -2.80 7.51 3.28
CA ALA A 14 -1.75 6.59 2.83
C ALA A 14 -0.65 6.41 3.88
N VAL A 15 -0.21 7.51 4.53
CA VAL A 15 0.81 7.46 5.59
C VAL A 15 0.33 6.70 6.83
N GLN A 16 -0.95 6.80 7.19
CA GLN A 16 -1.51 6.06 8.32
C GLN A 16 -1.56 4.56 8.04
N ILE A 17 -1.92 4.15 6.82
CA ILE A 17 -1.86 2.73 6.42
C ILE A 17 -0.42 2.24 6.40
N PHE A 18 0.52 3.03 5.89
CA PHE A 18 1.93 2.67 5.91
C PHE A 18 2.43 2.38 7.33
N ASN A 19 2.11 3.26 8.28
CA ASN A 19 2.47 3.07 9.68
C ASN A 19 1.81 1.84 10.30
N TYR A 20 0.55 1.56 9.94
CA TYR A 20 -0.12 0.32 10.34
C TYR A 20 0.63 -0.92 9.83
N ILE A 21 0.96 -0.95 8.54
CA ILE A 21 1.65 -2.09 7.91
C ILE A 21 3.00 -2.31 8.59
N ARG A 22 3.81 -1.26 8.76
CA ARG A 22 5.11 -1.35 9.43
C ARG A 22 5.04 -1.86 10.87
N HIS A 23 3.95 -1.56 11.58
CA HIS A 23 3.78 -2.01 12.95
C HIS A 23 3.24 -3.45 13.04
N ARG A 24 2.27 -3.79 12.18
CA ARG A 24 1.54 -5.07 12.24
C ARG A 24 2.21 -6.19 11.43
N TYR A 25 2.89 -5.83 10.36
CA TYR A 25 3.56 -6.72 9.42
C TYR A 25 5.00 -6.22 9.16
N PRO A 26 5.88 -6.28 10.18
CA PRO A 26 7.23 -5.73 10.08
C PRO A 26 8.10 -6.41 9.00
N ASP A 27 7.74 -7.64 8.63
CA ASP A 27 8.45 -8.44 7.63
C ASP A 27 8.03 -8.10 6.19
N ILE A 28 6.95 -7.33 6.01
CA ILE A 28 6.52 -6.88 4.68
C ILE A 28 7.30 -5.63 4.29
N GLY A 29 8.00 -5.69 3.16
CA GLY A 29 8.75 -4.59 2.59
C GLY A 29 7.85 -3.49 2.02
N ALA A 30 7.10 -2.78 2.85
CA ALA A 30 6.28 -1.65 2.40
C ALA A 30 7.14 -0.38 2.22
N TYR A 31 6.82 0.39 1.19
CA TYR A 31 7.45 1.68 0.87
C TYR A 31 6.40 2.77 0.80
N TYR A 32 6.69 3.96 1.32
CA TYR A 32 5.80 5.11 1.20
C TYR A 32 6.46 6.22 0.39
N ARG A 33 5.73 6.72 -0.61
CA ARG A 33 6.13 7.81 -1.51
C ARG A 33 5.33 9.05 -1.18
N GLY A 34 5.92 9.93 -0.36
CA GLY A 34 5.27 11.15 0.13
C GLY A 34 4.99 12.20 -0.95
N ASP A 35 5.71 12.19 -2.07
CA ASP A 35 5.44 13.08 -3.21
C ASP A 35 4.11 12.77 -3.90
N ARG A 36 3.68 11.51 -3.89
CA ARG A 36 2.43 11.03 -4.50
C ARG A 36 1.38 10.58 -3.49
N GLU A 37 1.71 10.55 -2.21
CA GLU A 37 0.84 10.02 -1.14
C GLU A 37 0.37 8.58 -1.45
N ILE A 38 1.33 7.72 -1.80
CA ILE A 38 1.05 6.30 -2.10
C ILE A 38 1.91 5.37 -1.25
N VAL A 39 1.36 4.19 -0.95
CA VAL A 39 2.08 3.05 -0.36
C VAL A 39 2.26 2.00 -1.43
N VAL A 40 3.46 1.42 -1.49
CA VAL A 40 3.84 0.37 -2.43
C VAL A 40 4.26 -0.84 -1.62
N ILE A 41 3.71 -2.01 -1.95
CA ILE A 41 4.04 -3.28 -1.31
C ILE A 41 4.46 -4.24 -2.42
N PRO A 42 5.73 -4.67 -2.47
CA PRO A 42 6.17 -5.71 -3.38
C PRO A 42 5.47 -7.02 -3.01
N GLU A 43 4.86 -7.66 -3.99
CA GLU A 43 4.33 -9.01 -3.81
C GLU A 43 5.50 -10.00 -3.84
N ALA A 44 5.62 -10.77 -2.76
CA ALA A 44 6.61 -11.82 -2.60
C ALA A 44 5.90 -13.12 -2.20
N GLU A 45 6.58 -14.26 -2.36
CA GLU A 45 6.02 -15.53 -1.91
C GLU A 45 5.86 -15.54 -0.38
N GLY A 46 4.71 -16.01 0.10
CA GLY A 46 4.44 -16.21 1.53
C GLY A 46 3.87 -14.99 2.26
N ILE A 47 3.52 -13.91 1.56
CA ILE A 47 2.84 -12.73 2.14
C ILE A 47 1.39 -12.55 1.64
N GLU A 48 0.84 -13.53 0.94
CA GLU A 48 -0.45 -13.44 0.23
C GLU A 48 -1.60 -13.11 1.19
N GLU A 49 -1.66 -13.78 2.34
CA GLU A 49 -2.70 -13.55 3.36
C GLU A 49 -2.62 -12.13 3.95
N ALA A 50 -1.40 -11.64 4.16
CA ALA A 50 -1.19 -10.31 4.70
C ALA A 50 -1.51 -9.22 3.65
N VAL A 51 -1.11 -9.42 2.40
CA VAL A 51 -1.45 -8.53 1.27
C VAL A 51 -2.97 -8.47 1.08
N MET A 52 -3.67 -9.61 1.16
CA MET A 52 -5.13 -9.66 1.11
C MET A 52 -5.76 -8.88 2.28
N SER A 53 -5.29 -9.09 3.50
CA SER A 53 -5.76 -8.37 4.69
C SER A 53 -5.55 -6.85 4.59
N ILE A 54 -4.38 -6.43 4.07
CA ILE A 54 -4.05 -5.03 3.86
C ILE A 54 -4.95 -4.40 2.79
N ARG A 55 -5.21 -5.14 1.70
CA ARG A 55 -6.12 -4.69 0.64
C ARG A 55 -7.53 -4.46 1.17
N GLU A 56 -8.07 -5.41 1.93
CA GLU A 56 -9.39 -5.28 2.56
C GLU A 56 -9.45 -4.08 3.49
N LEU A 57 -8.42 -3.87 4.31
CA LEU A 57 -8.33 -2.71 5.20
C LEU A 57 -8.30 -1.40 4.40
N ALA A 58 -7.47 -1.31 3.37
CA ALA A 58 -7.37 -0.11 2.53
C ALA A 58 -8.71 0.27 1.92
N VAL A 59 -9.42 -0.70 1.32
CA VAL A 59 -10.75 -0.48 0.76
C VAL A 59 -11.74 -0.02 1.83
N ARG A 60 -11.77 -0.69 2.99
CA ARG A 60 -12.65 -0.30 4.12
C ARG A 60 -12.37 1.10 4.65
N LYS A 61 -11.12 1.58 4.54
CA LYS A 61 -10.69 2.90 4.99
C LYS A 61 -10.76 3.98 3.90
N GLY A 62 -11.38 3.67 2.76
CA GLY A 62 -11.62 4.64 1.69
C GLY A 62 -10.37 4.94 0.85
N LEU A 63 -9.43 4.00 0.77
CA LEU A 63 -8.25 4.08 -0.07
C LEU A 63 -8.44 3.23 -1.33
N ASN A 64 -7.83 3.65 -2.43
CA ASN A 64 -7.76 2.86 -3.65
C ASN A 64 -6.61 1.86 -3.56
N CYS A 65 -6.83 0.66 -4.08
CA CYS A 65 -5.84 -0.40 -4.20
C CYS A 65 -5.74 -0.83 -5.67
N SER A 66 -4.53 -0.91 -6.20
CA SER A 66 -4.28 -1.35 -7.58
C SER A 66 -3.02 -2.19 -7.65
N GLU A 67 -3.04 -3.23 -8.48
CA GLU A 67 -1.85 -4.02 -8.77
C GLU A 67 -1.08 -3.37 -9.93
N VAL A 68 0.23 -3.24 -9.76
CA VAL A 68 1.13 -2.66 -10.76
C VAL A 68 2.25 -3.66 -11.03
N CYS A 69 2.46 -3.98 -12.30
CA CYS A 69 3.59 -4.79 -12.73
C CYS A 69 4.85 -3.91 -12.84
N ALA A 70 6.00 -4.47 -12.46
CA ALA A 70 7.31 -3.83 -12.61
C ALA A 70 7.60 -3.39 -14.05
N ALA A 71 7.04 -4.10 -15.04
CA ALA A 71 7.15 -3.77 -16.46
C ALA A 71 6.45 -2.44 -16.84
N TRP A 72 5.54 -1.94 -15.99
CA TRP A 72 4.82 -0.67 -16.15
C TRP A 72 4.86 0.17 -14.87
N PRO A 73 6.04 0.72 -14.50
CA PRO A 73 6.29 1.24 -13.16
C PRO A 73 5.83 2.69 -12.96
N GLU A 74 4.82 3.15 -13.70
CA GLU A 74 4.37 4.55 -13.76
C GLU A 74 4.17 5.19 -12.37
N TYR A 75 3.92 4.36 -11.35
CA TYR A 75 3.65 4.74 -9.96
C TYR A 75 4.80 4.42 -8.98
N LEU A 76 5.65 3.43 -9.28
CA LEU A 76 6.57 2.81 -8.30
C LEU A 76 7.85 3.62 -8.10
N GLY A 77 8.44 4.14 -9.19
CA GLY A 77 9.73 4.81 -9.15
C GLY A 77 10.89 3.82 -9.12
N GLN A 78 12.00 4.20 -9.76
CA GLN A 78 13.11 3.30 -10.06
C GLN A 78 13.80 2.76 -8.79
N GLU A 79 13.93 3.60 -7.76
CA GLU A 79 14.53 3.21 -6.46
C GLU A 79 13.81 2.05 -5.78
N ILE A 80 12.46 1.99 -5.86
CA ILE A 80 11.66 0.92 -5.23
C ILE A 80 11.76 -0.38 -6.03
N LEU A 81 11.81 -0.29 -7.36
CA LEU A 81 11.99 -1.46 -8.23
C LEU A 81 13.35 -2.12 -7.97
N ASP A 82 14.41 -1.31 -7.94
CA ASP A 82 15.77 -1.78 -7.76
C ASP A 82 15.98 -2.36 -6.35
N ALA A 83 15.29 -1.81 -5.34
CA ALA A 83 15.37 -2.28 -3.95
C ALA A 83 14.59 -3.57 -3.67
N SER A 84 13.44 -3.78 -4.32
CA SER A 84 12.60 -4.95 -4.03
C SER A 84 12.93 -6.17 -4.88
N GLY A 85 13.35 -5.99 -6.13
CA GLY A 85 13.49 -7.07 -7.11
C GLY A 85 12.18 -7.79 -7.47
N ALA A 86 11.03 -7.28 -7.02
CA ALA A 86 9.73 -7.90 -7.23
C ALA A 86 9.13 -7.56 -8.61
N SER A 87 8.38 -8.50 -9.18
CA SER A 87 7.73 -8.33 -10.49
C SER A 87 6.35 -7.68 -10.38
N ASN A 88 5.69 -7.79 -9.23
CA ASN A 88 4.35 -7.27 -8.97
C ASN A 88 4.32 -6.49 -7.66
N PHE A 89 3.46 -5.48 -7.62
CA PHE A 89 3.32 -4.58 -6.49
C PHE A 89 1.87 -4.24 -6.24
N LEU A 90 1.44 -4.27 -4.98
CA LEU A 90 0.22 -3.62 -4.54
C LEU A 90 0.51 -2.14 -4.29
N VAL A 91 -0.22 -1.27 -4.96
CA VAL A 91 -0.17 0.18 -4.76
C VAL A 91 -1.45 0.63 -4.08
N ILE A 92 -1.30 1.34 -2.98
CA ILE A 92 -2.39 1.91 -2.18
C ILE A 92 -2.30 3.43 -2.25
N ALA A 93 -3.38 4.09 -2.63
CA ALA A 93 -3.41 5.54 -2.78
C ALA A 93 -4.71 6.12 -2.19
N GLU A 94 -4.66 7.37 -1.74
CA GLU A 94 -5.88 8.08 -1.39
C GLU A 94 -6.81 8.26 -2.59
N ILE A 95 -8.12 8.13 -2.37
CA ILE A 95 -9.13 8.56 -3.34
C ILE A 95 -9.15 10.10 -3.34
N LYS A 96 -8.07 10.73 -3.80
CA LYS A 96 -8.09 12.16 -4.10
C LYS A 96 -8.98 12.32 -5.33
N GLY A 97 -10.03 13.13 -5.21
CA GLY A 97 -11.06 13.40 -6.23
C GLY A 97 -10.58 13.99 -7.56
N LYS A 98 -9.29 13.84 -7.92
CA LYS A 98 -8.72 14.14 -9.24
C LYS A 98 -8.53 12.92 -10.14
N TYR A 99 -8.64 11.69 -9.64
CA TYR A 99 -8.48 10.46 -10.46
C TYR A 99 -9.75 9.60 -10.57
N SER A 100 -10.93 10.15 -10.24
CA SER A 100 -12.23 9.51 -10.47
C SER A 100 -12.62 9.40 -11.96
N GLN A 101 -11.70 9.67 -12.89
CA GLN A 101 -11.93 9.68 -14.34
C GLN A 101 -10.95 8.81 -15.14
N LEU A 102 -10.39 7.76 -14.55
CA LEU A 102 -9.82 6.68 -15.35
C LEU A 102 -10.79 5.50 -15.30
N ARG A 103 -11.86 5.64 -16.10
CA ARG A 103 -12.72 4.55 -16.56
C ARG A 103 -12.05 3.85 -17.73
#